data_AF-A0A2V6PHV2-F1
#
_entry.id   AF-A0A2V6PHV2-F1
#
_cell.length_a   1.000
_cell.length_b   1.000
_cell.length_c   1.000
_cell.angle_alpha   90.00
_cell.angle_beta   90.00
_cell.angle_gamma   90.00
#
_symmetry.space_group_name_H-M   'P 1'
#
loop_
_entity.id
_entity.type
_entity.pdbx_description
1 polymer ?
#
loop_
_entity_poly.entity_id
_entity_poly.type
_entity_poly.pdbx_seq_one_letter_code
_entity_poly.pdbx_strand_id
1 'polypeptide(L)'
;MTAIALVLPATVNAAPTVTVVNTETNPVITRDVDNGARNFFQTATGVLTNAFNPQGFGLTLTTVPAGKVLVIEYLSAACQGSVPAAVSPSTLRLGTNVDHFFALTPTTFPAEGVTSQVTRIYAGPLTAVNLTVFPTTNTPLITCNVAISGYLLNQ
;
A
#
# COMPACT_ATOMS: atom_id res chain seq x y z
N MET A 1 -29.11 65.30 43.86
CA MET A 1 -29.73 63.98 43.66
C MET A 1 -28.73 63.13 42.89
N THR A 2 -28.05 62.22 43.58
CA THR A 2 -26.97 61.37 43.06
C THR A 2 -27.55 60.07 42.52
N ALA A 3 -27.19 59.69 41.29
CA ALA A 3 -27.62 58.44 40.67
C ALA A 3 -26.76 57.27 41.19
N ILE A 4 -27.42 56.18 41.60
CA ILE A 4 -26.79 54.89 41.94
C ILE A 4 -26.73 54.04 40.66
N ALA A 5 -25.52 53.67 40.22
CA ALA A 5 -25.34 52.73 39.12
C ALA A 5 -25.52 51.29 39.63
N LEU A 6 -26.46 50.56 39.01
CA LEU A 6 -26.69 49.14 39.25
C LEU A 6 -25.64 48.32 38.49
N VAL A 7 -24.77 47.62 39.21
CA VAL A 7 -23.83 46.65 38.61
C VAL A 7 -24.51 45.28 38.57
N LEU A 8 -24.76 44.74 37.38
CA LEU A 8 -25.25 43.38 37.19
C LEU A 8 -24.08 42.39 37.27
N PRO A 9 -24.24 41.20 37.90
CA PRO A 9 -23.19 40.20 37.93
C PRO A 9 -22.99 39.58 36.54
N ALA A 10 -21.75 39.60 36.04
CA ALA A 10 -21.37 38.88 34.83
C ALA A 10 -21.27 37.37 35.13
N THR A 11 -21.97 36.55 34.35
CA THR A 11 -21.82 35.09 34.38
C THR A 11 -20.53 34.70 33.66
N VAL A 12 -19.54 34.24 34.41
CA VAL A 12 -18.32 33.65 33.86
C VAL A 12 -18.65 32.23 33.40
N ASN A 13 -18.82 32.04 32.10
CA ASN A 13 -18.88 30.71 31.50
C ASN A 13 -17.46 30.12 31.49
N ALA A 14 -17.04 29.54 32.61
CA ALA A 14 -15.74 28.89 32.72
C ALA A 14 -15.73 27.68 31.78
N ALA A 15 -14.93 27.76 30.71
CA ALA A 15 -14.64 26.60 29.87
C ALA A 15 -14.05 25.49 30.75
N PRO A 16 -14.44 24.21 30.55
CA PRO A 16 -13.89 23.11 31.32
C PRO A 16 -12.37 23.10 31.18
N THR A 17 -11.66 23.18 32.30
CA THR A 17 -10.20 23.12 32.32
C THR A 17 -9.77 21.70 32.03
N VAL A 18 -9.07 21.49 30.91
CA VAL A 18 -8.44 20.20 30.59
C VAL A 18 -7.07 20.17 31.24
N THR A 19 -6.93 19.40 32.31
CA THR A 19 -5.64 19.16 32.98
C THR A 19 -4.92 17.99 32.32
N VAL A 20 -3.82 18.30 31.63
CA VAL A 20 -2.95 17.32 30.98
C VAL A 20 -1.90 16.85 31.99
N VAL A 21 -1.99 15.60 32.42
CA VAL A 21 -1.15 15.02 33.49
C VAL A 21 0.00 14.13 32.98
N ASN A 22 0.21 14.05 31.66
CA ASN A 22 1.31 13.26 31.07
C ASN A 22 2.59 14.10 30.95
N THR A 23 3.25 14.37 32.08
CA THR A 23 4.56 15.06 32.08
C THR A 23 5.66 14.16 31.51
N GLU A 24 6.82 14.72 31.15
CA GLU A 24 7.99 13.95 30.67
C GLU A 24 8.42 12.86 31.68
N THR A 25 8.19 13.11 32.97
CA THR A 25 8.48 12.18 34.07
C THR A 25 7.36 11.16 34.33
N ASN A 26 6.18 11.31 33.69
CA ASN A 26 5.04 10.41 33.80
C ASN A 26 4.34 10.24 32.44
N PRO A 27 5.01 9.60 31.46
CA PRO A 27 4.44 9.42 30.13
C PRO A 27 3.25 8.46 30.16
N VAL A 28 2.17 8.83 29.48
CA VAL A 28 1.06 7.91 29.23
C VAL A 28 1.46 6.96 28.12
N ILE A 29 1.44 5.66 28.41
CA ILE A 29 1.59 4.62 27.39
C ILE A 29 0.35 4.68 26.51
N THR A 30 0.52 5.11 25.27
CA THR A 30 -0.53 5.04 24.25
C THR A 30 -0.47 3.66 23.60
N ARG A 31 -1.62 3.00 23.53
CA ARG A 31 -1.80 1.81 22.69
C ARG A 31 -2.26 2.28 21.32
N ASP A 32 -1.65 1.75 20.27
CA ASP A 32 -2.17 1.93 18.92
C ASP A 32 -3.55 1.24 18.84
N VAL A 33 -4.61 2.07 18.88
CA VAL A 33 -6.00 1.63 18.78
C VAL A 33 -6.33 1.11 17.39
N ASP A 34 -5.60 1.55 16.36
CA ASP A 34 -5.83 1.15 14.97
C ASP A 34 -5.16 -0.18 14.64
N ASN A 35 -4.11 -0.57 15.37
CA ASN A 35 -3.39 -1.82 15.13
C ASN A 35 -4.30 -3.06 15.30
N GLY A 36 -5.27 -3.00 16.21
CA GLY A 36 -6.23 -4.10 16.42
C GLY A 36 -7.19 -4.33 15.23
N ALA A 37 -7.37 -3.33 14.37
CA ALA A 37 -8.21 -3.42 13.18
C ALA A 37 -7.44 -3.90 11.93
N ARG A 38 -6.10 -4.00 12.01
CA ARG A 38 -5.25 -4.46 10.91
C ARG A 38 -5.18 -5.97 10.87
N ASN A 39 -5.78 -6.57 9.84
CA ASN A 39 -5.69 -8.00 9.61
C ASN A 39 -4.53 -8.28 8.67
N PHE A 40 -3.48 -8.97 9.12
CA PHE A 40 -2.31 -9.26 8.29
C PHE A 40 -2.70 -9.94 6.98
N PHE A 41 -2.05 -9.52 5.89
CA PHE A 41 -2.30 -10.04 4.56
C PHE A 41 -0.98 -10.27 3.83
N GLN A 42 -0.82 -11.44 3.24
CA GLN A 42 0.29 -11.77 2.34
C GLN A 42 -0.21 -12.68 1.23
N THR A 43 0.29 -12.47 0.02
CA THR A 43 0.03 -13.36 -1.12
C THR A 43 1.17 -13.29 -2.12
N ALA A 44 1.32 -14.33 -2.91
CA ALA A 44 2.31 -14.39 -3.98
C ALA A 44 1.73 -15.10 -5.21
N THR A 45 2.27 -14.79 -6.38
CA THR A 45 1.98 -15.52 -7.61
C THR A 45 2.54 -16.94 -7.53
N GLY A 46 1.81 -17.94 -8.04
CA GLY A 46 2.38 -19.26 -8.31
C GLY A 46 3.44 -19.19 -9.41
N VAL A 47 3.06 -18.69 -10.60
CA VAL A 47 3.95 -18.31 -11.71
C VAL A 47 3.23 -17.25 -12.54
N LEU A 48 3.82 -16.07 -12.73
CA LEU A 48 3.36 -15.09 -13.71
C LEU A 48 4.15 -15.28 -15.01
N THR A 49 3.61 -16.03 -15.97
CA THR A 49 4.10 -16.01 -17.35
C THR A 49 3.37 -14.91 -18.10
N ASN A 50 4.06 -13.85 -18.53
CA ASN A 50 3.38 -12.72 -19.14
C ASN A 50 3.58 -12.61 -20.65
N ALA A 51 2.52 -12.15 -21.32
CA ALA A 51 2.57 -11.57 -22.64
C ALA A 51 2.78 -10.06 -22.58
N PHE A 52 3.39 -9.47 -23.61
CA PHE A 52 3.36 -8.02 -23.77
C PHE A 52 1.91 -7.56 -23.89
N ASN A 53 1.31 -7.08 -22.79
CA ASN A 53 -0.08 -6.65 -22.71
C ASN A 53 -0.16 -5.17 -22.29
N PRO A 54 0.13 -4.23 -23.21
CA PRO A 54 0.15 -2.80 -22.91
C PRO A 54 -1.23 -2.23 -22.57
N GLN A 55 -2.31 -2.92 -22.96
CA GLN A 55 -3.69 -2.44 -22.78
C GLN A 55 -4.46 -3.20 -21.70
N GLY A 56 -3.88 -4.23 -21.10
CA GLY A 56 -4.55 -5.10 -20.13
C GLY A 56 -3.64 -5.62 -19.04
N PHE A 57 -4.11 -6.66 -18.35
CA PHE A 57 -3.40 -7.30 -17.26
C PHE A 57 -3.00 -8.73 -17.61
N GLY A 58 -1.83 -9.16 -17.13
CA GLY A 58 -1.35 -10.53 -17.32
C GLY A 58 -1.96 -11.51 -16.31
N LEU A 59 -2.19 -11.07 -15.08
CA LEU A 59 -2.70 -11.91 -13.99
C LEU A 59 -3.40 -11.08 -12.92
N THR A 60 -4.47 -11.61 -12.35
CA THR A 60 -5.03 -11.12 -11.08
C THR A 60 -4.38 -11.88 -9.93
N LEU A 61 -3.66 -11.16 -9.06
CA LEU A 61 -2.98 -11.73 -7.90
C LEU A 61 -3.97 -12.03 -6.77
N THR A 62 -4.87 -11.10 -6.51
CA THR A 62 -5.93 -11.23 -5.49
C THR A 62 -7.06 -10.24 -5.80
N THR A 63 -8.22 -10.49 -5.22
CA THR A 63 -9.32 -9.51 -5.18
C THR A 63 -9.55 -9.11 -3.74
N VAL A 64 -9.68 -7.81 -3.47
CA VAL A 64 -9.97 -7.31 -2.12
C VAL A 64 -11.38 -7.75 -1.71
N PRO A 65 -11.58 -8.35 -0.52
CA PRO A 65 -12.92 -8.73 -0.07
C PRO A 65 -13.87 -7.52 0.04
N ALA A 66 -15.17 -7.78 -0.04
CA ALA A 66 -16.19 -6.75 0.20
C ALA A 66 -16.04 -6.12 1.59
N GLY A 67 -16.29 -4.81 1.70
CA GLY A 67 -16.19 -4.06 2.96
C GLY A 67 -14.77 -3.99 3.54
N LYS A 68 -13.73 -4.28 2.74
CA LYS A 68 -12.34 -4.19 3.16
C LYS A 68 -11.54 -3.24 2.28
N VAL A 69 -10.49 -2.66 2.87
CA VAL A 69 -9.43 -1.96 2.14
C VAL A 69 -8.13 -2.72 2.36
N LEU A 70 -7.46 -3.09 1.27
CA LEU A 70 -6.11 -3.65 1.34
C LEU A 70 -5.09 -2.53 1.27
N VAL A 71 -4.23 -2.47 2.29
CA VAL A 71 -3.03 -1.63 2.32
C VAL A 71 -1.84 -2.52 2.01
N ILE A 72 -1.14 -2.23 0.90
CA ILE A 72 0.06 -2.94 0.47
C ILE A 72 1.27 -2.14 0.93
N GLU A 73 2.02 -2.70 1.88
CA GLU A 73 3.17 -2.04 2.51
C GLU A 73 4.50 -2.52 1.95
N TYR A 74 4.51 -3.67 1.28
CA TYR A 74 5.70 -4.20 0.67
C TYR A 74 5.36 -4.99 -0.58
N LEU A 75 6.17 -4.80 -1.61
CA LEU A 75 6.15 -5.57 -2.84
C LEU A 75 7.55 -6.06 -3.14
N SER A 76 7.65 -7.32 -3.53
CA SER A 76 8.88 -7.89 -4.09
C SER A 76 8.57 -8.71 -5.32
N ALA A 77 9.48 -8.67 -6.29
CA ALA A 77 9.42 -9.56 -7.43
C ALA A 77 10.80 -10.04 -7.84
N ALA A 78 10.86 -11.27 -8.35
CA ALA A 78 11.97 -11.79 -9.13
C ALA A 78 11.43 -12.27 -10.47
N CYS A 79 12.01 -11.76 -11.55
CA CYS A 79 11.58 -12.02 -12.90
C CYS A 79 12.74 -12.54 -13.71
N GLN A 80 12.50 -13.58 -14.50
CA GLN A 80 13.45 -14.17 -15.42
C GLN A 80 12.89 -14.10 -16.84
N GLY A 81 13.69 -13.57 -17.74
CA GLY A 81 13.42 -13.56 -19.16
C GLY A 81 14.09 -14.72 -19.90
N SER A 82 14.27 -14.56 -21.20
CA SER A 82 14.78 -15.62 -22.08
C SER A 82 16.14 -15.26 -22.64
N VAL A 83 17.16 -16.04 -22.27
CA VAL A 83 18.56 -15.84 -22.65
C VAL A 83 18.81 -16.13 -24.14
N PRO A 84 18.21 -17.17 -24.78
CA PRO A 84 18.35 -17.34 -26.23
C PRO A 84 17.71 -16.21 -27.06
N ALA A 85 16.71 -15.53 -26.50
CA ALA A 85 15.94 -14.49 -27.19
C ALA A 85 16.32 -13.05 -26.77
N ALA A 86 17.32 -12.89 -25.89
CA ALA A 86 17.76 -11.61 -25.31
C ALA A 86 16.60 -10.75 -24.74
N VAL A 87 15.61 -11.39 -24.14
CA VAL A 87 14.43 -10.73 -23.56
C VAL A 87 14.67 -10.55 -22.08
N SER A 88 14.73 -9.30 -21.62
CA SER A 88 14.89 -8.99 -20.19
C SER A 88 13.60 -8.37 -19.65
N PRO A 89 13.27 -8.58 -18.37
CA PRO A 89 12.20 -7.83 -17.73
C PRO A 89 12.63 -6.37 -17.52
N SER A 90 11.70 -5.43 -17.70
CA SER A 90 11.97 -3.99 -17.56
C SER A 90 11.19 -3.37 -16.39
N THR A 91 9.86 -3.41 -16.49
CA THR A 91 8.98 -2.78 -15.50
C THR A 91 7.91 -3.74 -15.05
N LEU A 92 7.63 -3.78 -13.75
CA LEU A 92 6.46 -4.43 -13.18
C LEU A 92 5.37 -3.38 -12.94
N ARG A 93 4.17 -3.62 -13.48
CA ARG A 93 2.96 -2.85 -13.19
C ARG A 93 2.09 -3.63 -12.21
N LEU A 94 1.70 -2.95 -11.14
CA LEU A 94 0.66 -3.37 -10.21
C LEU A 94 -0.56 -2.47 -10.45
N GLY A 95 -1.62 -3.05 -11.00
CA GLY A 95 -2.89 -2.37 -11.21
C GLY A 95 -3.81 -2.59 -10.02
N THR A 96 -4.41 -1.51 -9.55
CA THR A 96 -5.58 -1.54 -8.67
C THR A 96 -6.74 -0.85 -9.40
N ASN A 97 -7.25 0.27 -8.88
CA ASN A 97 -8.05 1.24 -9.63
C ASN A 97 -7.15 2.24 -10.41
N VAL A 98 -5.88 2.32 -10.02
CA VAL A 98 -4.82 3.08 -10.71
C VAL A 98 -3.58 2.20 -10.86
N ASP A 99 -2.69 2.59 -11.76
CA ASP A 99 -1.48 1.85 -12.06
C ASP A 99 -0.29 2.34 -11.23
N HIS A 100 0.46 1.40 -10.67
CA HIS A 100 1.73 1.62 -10.01
C HIS A 100 2.83 0.88 -10.76
N PHE A 101 3.97 1.53 -10.97
CA PHE A 101 5.09 0.97 -11.73
C PHE A 101 6.33 0.84 -10.87
N PHE A 102 6.98 -0.31 -10.97
CA PHE A 102 8.20 -0.65 -10.25
C PHE A 102 9.28 -1.04 -11.26
N ALA A 103 10.41 -0.36 -11.20
CA ALA A 103 11.58 -0.74 -11.98
C ALA A 103 12.12 -2.08 -11.47
N LEU A 104 12.42 -3.00 -12.39
CA LEU A 104 13.15 -4.22 -12.10
C LEU A 104 14.64 -3.96 -12.32
N THR A 105 15.43 -4.12 -11.26
CA THR A 105 16.88 -3.96 -11.32
C THR A 105 17.52 -5.26 -11.81
N PRO A 106 18.35 -5.21 -12.88
CA PRO A 106 19.06 -6.39 -13.36
C PRO A 106 19.95 -7.01 -12.28
N THR A 107 20.05 -8.33 -12.25
CA THR A 107 21.00 -9.04 -11.37
C THR A 107 22.27 -9.43 -12.13
N THR A 108 23.14 -10.22 -11.51
CA THR A 108 24.30 -10.84 -12.17
C THR A 108 23.93 -11.99 -13.10
N PHE A 109 22.72 -12.54 -12.99
CA PHE A 109 22.23 -13.57 -13.91
C PHE A 109 21.64 -12.92 -15.18
N PRO A 110 21.90 -13.51 -16.35
CA PRO A 110 21.42 -12.95 -17.61
C PRO A 110 19.89 -12.98 -17.67
N ALA A 111 19.31 -11.88 -18.17
CA ALA A 111 17.86 -11.69 -18.33
C ALA A 111 17.06 -11.81 -17.02
N GLU A 112 17.68 -11.65 -15.86
CA GLU A 112 16.98 -11.59 -14.57
C GLU A 112 16.84 -10.14 -14.11
N GLY A 113 15.69 -9.82 -13.49
CA GLY A 113 15.46 -8.54 -12.83
C GLY A 113 14.65 -8.73 -11.55
N VAL A 114 15.03 -8.01 -10.50
CA VAL A 114 14.38 -8.06 -9.20
C VAL A 114 13.90 -6.68 -8.76
N THR A 115 12.88 -6.63 -7.93
CA THR A 115 12.49 -5.40 -7.22
C THR A 115 12.07 -5.76 -5.81
N SER A 116 12.32 -4.85 -4.87
CA SER A 116 11.95 -4.95 -3.47
C SER A 116 11.69 -3.54 -3.00
N GLN A 117 10.45 -3.24 -2.63
CA GLN A 117 10.00 -1.88 -2.37
C GLN A 117 9.07 -1.86 -1.16
N VAL A 118 9.38 -0.99 -0.21
CA VAL A 118 8.43 -0.57 0.82
C VAL A 118 7.50 0.46 0.18
N THR A 119 6.19 0.22 0.26
CA THR A 119 5.16 0.99 -0.43
C THR A 119 4.07 1.41 0.55
N ARG A 120 3.12 2.23 0.09
CA ARG A 120 1.83 2.36 0.75
C ARG A 120 0.73 2.54 -0.29
N ILE A 121 0.36 1.43 -0.92
CA ILE A 121 -0.68 1.37 -1.97
C ILE A 121 -1.99 0.90 -1.36
N TYR A 122 -3.10 1.47 -1.84
CA TYR A 122 -4.44 1.16 -1.36
C TYR A 122 -5.28 0.55 -2.48
N ALA A 123 -5.95 -0.56 -2.16
CA ALA A 123 -6.97 -1.15 -3.02
C ALA A 123 -8.29 -1.23 -2.24
N GLY A 124 -9.34 -0.64 -2.82
CA GLY A 124 -10.67 -0.59 -2.22
C GLY A 124 -11.41 -1.93 -2.29
N PRO A 125 -12.62 -2.01 -1.73
CA PRO A 125 -13.42 -3.23 -1.74
C PRO A 125 -13.69 -3.72 -3.16
N LEU A 126 -13.62 -5.04 -3.37
CA LEU A 126 -13.86 -5.70 -4.65
C LEU A 126 -12.89 -5.31 -5.78
N THR A 127 -11.88 -4.49 -5.50
CA THR A 127 -10.83 -4.16 -6.48
C THR A 127 -9.94 -5.37 -6.70
N ALA A 128 -9.72 -5.73 -7.97
CA ALA A 128 -8.71 -6.70 -8.36
C ALA A 128 -7.32 -6.07 -8.30
N VAL A 129 -6.37 -6.74 -7.65
CA VAL A 129 -4.95 -6.40 -7.68
C VAL A 129 -4.32 -7.19 -8.82
N ASN A 130 -3.99 -6.49 -9.89
CA ASN A 130 -3.53 -7.08 -11.14
C ASN A 130 -2.03 -6.84 -11.35
N LEU A 131 -1.39 -7.74 -12.08
CA LEU A 131 0.03 -7.70 -12.37
C LEU A 131 0.28 -7.80 -13.88
N THR A 132 1.24 -7.01 -14.36
CA THR A 132 1.78 -7.08 -15.72
C THR A 132 3.28 -6.80 -15.65
N VAL A 133 4.11 -7.65 -16.25
CA VAL A 133 5.54 -7.34 -16.45
C VAL A 133 5.79 -6.96 -17.91
N PHE A 134 6.53 -5.89 -18.14
CA PHE A 134 6.88 -5.44 -19.48
C PHE A 134 8.27 -5.96 -19.85
N PRO A 135 8.38 -6.83 -20.87
CA PRO A 135 9.66 -7.21 -21.45
C PRO A 135 10.31 -6.05 -22.21
N THR A 136 11.63 -6.11 -22.40
CA THR A 136 12.39 -5.17 -23.26
C THR A 136 12.08 -5.30 -24.75
N THR A 137 11.40 -6.39 -25.13
CA THR A 137 10.95 -6.69 -26.50
C THR A 137 9.46 -7.07 -26.46
N ASN A 138 8.82 -7.24 -27.62
CA ASN A 138 7.40 -7.64 -27.68
C ASN A 138 7.17 -9.15 -27.50
N THR A 139 8.19 -9.93 -27.13
CA THR A 139 8.07 -11.39 -26.99
C THR A 139 7.62 -11.81 -25.58
N PRO A 140 6.64 -12.72 -25.45
CA PRO A 140 6.02 -13.11 -24.19
C PRO A 140 6.83 -14.20 -23.44
N LEU A 141 8.09 -13.92 -23.12
CA LEU A 141 9.02 -14.90 -22.54
C LEU A 141 9.56 -14.49 -21.15
N ILE A 142 8.75 -13.78 -20.36
CA ILE A 142 9.10 -13.43 -18.98
C ILE A 142 8.26 -14.25 -18.01
N THR A 143 8.95 -14.85 -17.05
CA THR A 143 8.35 -15.50 -15.88
C THR A 143 8.69 -14.71 -14.63
N CYS A 144 7.71 -14.40 -13.78
CA CYS A 144 7.93 -13.71 -12.53
C CYS A 144 7.30 -14.43 -11.34
N ASN A 145 7.98 -14.34 -10.20
CA ASN A 145 7.40 -14.54 -8.88
C ASN A 145 7.24 -13.17 -8.24
N VAL A 146 6.00 -12.75 -7.98
CA VAL A 146 5.67 -11.49 -7.33
C VAL A 146 4.96 -11.78 -6.01
N ALA A 147 5.36 -11.10 -4.94
CA ALA A 147 4.74 -11.18 -3.63
C ALA A 147 4.38 -9.78 -3.13
N ILE A 148 3.24 -9.68 -2.44
CA ILE A 148 2.83 -8.48 -1.72
C ILE A 148 2.51 -8.82 -0.27
N SER A 149 2.78 -7.88 0.63
CA SER A 149 2.40 -7.98 2.02
C SER A 149 1.90 -6.64 2.58
N GLY A 150 1.04 -6.72 3.59
CA GLY A 150 0.48 -5.59 4.29
C GLY A 150 -0.69 -6.04 5.16
N TYR A 151 -1.81 -5.33 5.10
CA TYR A 151 -2.98 -5.64 5.93
C TYR A 151 -4.31 -5.20 5.32
N LEU A 152 -5.39 -5.84 5.77
CA LEU A 152 -6.77 -5.47 5.47
C LEU A 152 -7.37 -4.66 6.62
N LEU A 153 -8.01 -3.55 6.27
CA LEU A 153 -8.84 -2.74 7.17
C LEU A 153 -10.32 -3.00 6.90
N ASN A 154 -11.14 -2.88 7.94
CA ASN A 154 -12.59 -2.76 7.78
C ASN A 154 -12.92 -1.38 7.22
N GLN A 155 -13.85 -1.32 6.27
CA GLN A 155 -14.44 -0.07 5.82
C GLN A 155 -15.71 0.25 6.61
#